data_AF-A0A8B3DCR9-F1
#
_entry.id   AF-A0A8B3DCR9-F1
#
_cell.length_a   1.000
_cell.length_b   1.000
_cell.length_c   1.000
_cell.angle_alpha   90.00
_cell.angle_beta   90.00
_cell.angle_gamma   90.00
#
_symmetry.space_group_name_H-M   'P 1'
#
loop_
_entity.id
_entity.type
_entity.pdbx_description
1 polymer ?
#
loop_
_entity_poly.entity_id
_entity_poly.type
_entity_poly.pdbx_seq_one_letter_code
_entity_poly.pdbx_strand_id
1 'polypeptide(L)'
;MTNRTFLTVHGTVYTVFAFALFFVPTMMWPMYGVQINDQYALFLSQHTSIFLGGVAAVSLMLRDVESGNTAKQLFKALLVTNVLGVAITTYAGITGVFVGFGWSDPAFFLLLSVLTFLQLKKQ
;
A
#
# COMPACT_ATOMS: atom_id res chain seq x y z
N MET A 1 -19.94 -0.36 1.62
CA MET A 1 -19.36 -1.40 2.47
C MET A 1 -19.22 -0.84 3.88
N THR A 2 -19.32 -1.72 4.88
CA THR A 2 -19.05 -1.35 6.28
C THR A 2 -17.57 -1.06 6.47
N ASN A 3 -17.21 -0.31 7.52
CA ASN A 3 -15.81 -0.06 7.89
C ASN A 3 -15.06 -1.38 8.09
N ARG A 4 -15.69 -2.35 8.76
CA ARG A 4 -15.15 -3.71 8.93
C ARG A 4 -14.74 -4.34 7.62
N THR A 5 -15.63 -4.33 6.63
CA THR A 5 -15.35 -4.96 5.33
C THR A 5 -14.20 -4.25 4.62
N PHE A 6 -14.26 -2.91 4.54
CA PHE A 6 -13.22 -2.12 3.89
C PHE A 6 -11.84 -2.37 4.51
N LEU A 7 -11.76 -2.18 5.83
CA LEU A 7 -10.50 -2.23 6.56
C LEU A 7 -9.94 -3.66 6.67
N THR A 8 -10.81 -4.68 6.63
CA THR A 8 -10.36 -6.08 6.53
C THR A 8 -9.72 -6.35 5.17
N VAL A 9 -10.37 -5.95 4.08
CA VAL A 9 -9.80 -6.13 2.72
C VAL A 9 -8.51 -5.33 2.59
N HIS A 10 -8.54 -4.05 2.96
CA HIS A 10 -7.38 -3.16 2.93
C HIS A 10 -6.22 -3.75 3.74
N GLY A 11 -6.48 -4.11 5.00
CA GLY A 11 -5.47 -4.70 5.87
C GLY A 11 -4.87 -6.00 5.32
N THR A 12 -5.71 -6.90 4.79
CA THR A 12 -5.26 -8.17 4.20
C THR A 12 -4.35 -7.94 3.00
N VAL A 13 -4.69 -7.00 2.11
CA VAL A 13 -3.86 -6.67 0.95
C VAL A 13 -2.48 -6.18 1.40
N TYR A 14 -2.42 -5.24 2.36
CA TYR A 14 -1.16 -4.77 2.90
C TYR A 14 -0.38 -5.84 3.65
N THR A 15 -1.04 -6.79 4.32
CA THR A 15 -0.38 -7.97 4.92
C THR A 15 0.29 -8.81 3.83
N VAL A 16 -0.41 -9.12 2.74
CA VAL A 16 0.15 -9.91 1.63
C VAL A 16 1.38 -9.23 1.05
N PHE A 17 1.31 -7.92 0.77
CA PHE A 17 2.47 -7.18 0.27
C PHE A 17 3.64 -7.13 1.26
N ALA A 18 3.37 -6.93 2.56
CA ALA A 18 4.40 -6.95 3.57
C ALA A 18 5.13 -8.30 3.63
N PHE A 19 4.39 -9.41 3.56
CA PHE A 19 4.99 -10.75 3.53
C PHE A 19 5.74 -11.01 2.23
N ALA A 20 5.18 -10.61 1.08
CA ALA A 20 5.82 -10.79 -0.22
C ALA A 20 7.17 -10.05 -0.29
N LEU A 21 7.21 -8.77 0.12
CA LEU A 21 8.44 -7.98 0.08
C LEU A 21 9.46 -8.39 1.15
N PHE A 22 9.03 -9.05 2.23
CA PHE A 22 9.94 -9.60 3.22
C PHE A 22 10.57 -10.92 2.76
N PHE A 23 9.76 -11.87 2.28
CA PHE A 23 10.22 -13.24 2.00
C PHE A 23 10.70 -13.47 0.56
N VAL A 24 10.10 -12.80 -0.43
CA VAL A 24 10.38 -13.04 -1.85
C VAL A 24 10.66 -11.76 -2.67
N PRO A 25 11.40 -10.76 -2.15
CA PRO A 25 11.65 -9.52 -2.88
C PRO A 25 12.45 -9.72 -4.17
N THR A 26 13.34 -10.72 -4.20
CA THR A 26 14.16 -11.07 -5.37
C THR A 26 13.34 -11.63 -6.54
N MET A 27 12.12 -12.09 -6.29
CA MET A 27 11.18 -12.51 -7.34
C MET A 27 10.22 -11.38 -7.72
N MET A 28 9.77 -10.59 -6.73
CA MET A 28 8.79 -9.51 -6.93
C MET A 28 9.38 -8.33 -7.73
N TRP A 29 10.51 -7.76 -7.30
CA TRP A 29 11.03 -6.54 -7.91
C TRP A 29 11.42 -6.66 -9.38
N PRO A 30 12.01 -7.79 -9.86
CA PRO A 30 12.28 -7.95 -11.29
C PRO A 30 11.03 -7.87 -12.16
N MET A 31 9.86 -8.29 -11.66
CA MET A 31 8.60 -8.12 -12.41
C MET A 31 8.26 -6.65 -12.65
N TYR A 32 8.66 -5.76 -11.73
CA TYR A 32 8.43 -4.32 -11.80
C TYR A 32 9.53 -3.59 -12.59
N GLY A 33 10.53 -4.33 -13.08
CA GLY A 33 11.70 -3.76 -13.78
C GLY A 33 12.87 -3.38 -12.87
N VAL A 34 12.79 -3.69 -11.58
CA VAL A 34 13.83 -3.33 -10.59
C VAL A 34 14.70 -4.54 -10.26
N GLN A 35 16.01 -4.33 -10.20
CA GLN A 35 16.98 -5.35 -9.82
C GLN A 35 17.45 -5.16 -8.37
N ILE A 36 17.60 -6.26 -7.65
CA ILE A 36 18.26 -6.27 -6.33
C ILE A 36 19.73 -6.59 -6.55
N ASN A 37 20.56 -5.55 -6.53
CA ASN A 37 21.97 -5.66 -6.91
C ASN A 37 22.89 -6.06 -5.76
N ASP A 38 22.47 -5.86 -4.51
CA ASP A 38 23.28 -6.16 -3.34
C ASP A 38 22.41 -6.44 -2.09
N GLN A 39 23.08 -6.80 -0.99
CA GLN A 39 22.46 -7.10 0.29
C GLN A 39 21.76 -5.90 0.94
N TYR A 40 22.18 -4.67 0.64
CA TYR A 40 21.59 -3.45 1.20
C TYR A 40 20.28 -3.12 0.48
N ALA A 41 20.23 -3.28 -0.84
CA ALA A 41 19.01 -3.19 -1.63
C ALA A 41 18.00 -4.27 -1.22
N LEU A 42 18.48 -5.50 -0.97
CA LEU A 42 17.66 -6.58 -0.45
C LEU A 42 17.06 -6.21 0.91
N PHE A 43 17.91 -5.79 1.85
CA PHE A 43 17.46 -5.42 3.18
C PHE A 43 16.52 -4.22 3.14
N LEU A 44 16.78 -3.21 2.31
CA LEU A 44 15.92 -2.03 2.16
C LEU A 44 14.54 -2.43 1.64
N SER A 45 14.47 -3.34 0.68
CA SER A 45 13.21 -3.93 0.25
C SER A 45 12.48 -4.61 1.40
N GLN A 46 13.16 -5.50 2.12
CA GLN A 46 12.55 -6.21 3.26
C GLN A 46 12.09 -5.24 4.36
N HIS A 47 12.87 -4.20 4.61
CA HIS A 47 12.60 -3.14 5.57
C HIS A 47 11.31 -2.37 5.24
N THR A 48 10.95 -2.20 3.95
CA THR A 48 9.67 -1.57 3.58
C THR A 48 8.44 -2.33 4.12
N SER A 49 8.59 -3.63 4.38
CA SER A 49 7.54 -4.48 4.96
C SER A 49 7.10 -4.02 6.36
N ILE A 50 7.95 -3.29 7.09
CA ILE A 50 7.59 -2.68 8.38
C ILE A 50 6.45 -1.68 8.19
N PHE A 51 6.55 -0.82 7.17
CA PHE A 51 5.54 0.21 6.91
C PHE A 51 4.25 -0.40 6.36
N LEU A 52 4.36 -1.35 5.44
CA LEU A 52 3.19 -2.07 4.89
C LEU A 52 2.49 -2.89 5.97
N GLY A 53 3.26 -3.61 6.80
CA GLY A 53 2.75 -4.36 7.95
C GLY A 53 2.11 -3.45 8.99
N GLY A 54 2.67 -2.26 9.23
CA GLY A 54 2.09 -1.24 10.10
C GLY A 54 0.73 -0.75 9.58
N VAL A 55 0.61 -0.43 8.29
CA VAL A 55 -0.68 -0.06 7.67
C VAL A 55 -1.69 -1.20 7.76
N ALA A 56 -1.23 -2.44 7.55
CA ALA A 56 -2.06 -3.63 7.70
C ALA A 56 -2.58 -3.78 9.13
N ALA A 57 -1.70 -3.68 10.13
CA ALA A 57 -2.05 -3.79 11.54
C ALA A 57 -3.06 -2.73 11.95
N VAL A 58 -2.82 -1.46 11.61
CA VAL A 58 -3.76 -0.36 11.89
C VAL A 58 -5.13 -0.63 11.25
N SER A 59 -5.16 -1.08 10.00
CA SER A 59 -6.41 -1.40 9.30
C SER A 59 -7.17 -2.53 10.00
N LEU A 60 -6.50 -3.63 10.33
CA LEU A 60 -7.13 -4.80 10.94
C LEU A 60 -7.57 -4.56 12.38
N MET A 61 -6.78 -3.84 13.17
CA MET A 61 -7.09 -3.51 14.56
C MET A 61 -8.23 -2.50 14.69
N LEU A 62 -8.34 -1.55 13.75
CA LEU A 62 -9.39 -0.54 13.75
C LEU A 62 -10.57 -0.89 12.82
N ARG A 63 -10.68 -2.14 12.34
CA ARG A 63 -11.74 -2.53 11.40
C ARG A 63 -13.16 -2.29 11.96
N ASP A 64 -13.31 -2.35 13.27
CA ASP A 64 -14.57 -2.15 13.97
C ASP A 64 -14.82 -0.71 14.41
N VAL A 65 -14.04 0.25 13.89
CA VAL A 65 -14.23 1.66 14.19
C VAL A 65 -15.62 2.13 13.76
N GLU A 66 -16.34 2.72 14.70
CA GLU A 66 -17.62 3.38 14.46
C GLU A 66 -17.44 4.65 13.62
N SER A 67 -18.47 5.02 12.87
CA SER A 67 -18.49 6.28 12.12
C SER A 67 -18.34 7.46 13.08
N GLY A 68 -17.56 8.46 12.66
CA GLY A 68 -17.27 9.62 13.47
C GLY A 68 -15.87 10.17 13.20
N ASN A 69 -15.42 11.08 14.07
CA ASN A 69 -14.15 11.79 13.86
C ASN A 69 -12.95 10.85 13.77
N THR A 70 -12.89 9.81 14.60
CA THR A 70 -11.79 8.82 14.58
C THR A 70 -11.74 8.08 13.25
N ALA A 71 -12.86 7.56 12.77
CA ALA A 71 -12.92 6.90 11.45
C ALA A 71 -12.50 7.88 10.35
N LYS A 72 -13.02 9.11 10.37
CA LYS A 72 -12.69 10.14 9.38
C LYS A 72 -11.19 10.44 9.34
N GLN A 73 -10.51 10.52 10.48
CA GLN A 73 -9.07 10.72 10.53
C GLN A 73 -8.29 9.49 10.05
N LEU A 74 -8.74 8.28 10.42
CA LEU A 74 -8.15 7.04 9.92
C LEU A 74 -8.21 6.97 8.39
N PHE A 75 -9.38 7.17 7.79
CA PHE A 75 -9.53 7.12 6.34
C PHE A 75 -8.81 8.27 5.62
N LYS A 76 -8.69 9.45 6.24
CA LYS A 76 -7.82 10.52 5.73
C LYS A 76 -6.35 10.10 5.72
N ALA A 77 -5.86 9.50 6.81
CA ALA A 77 -4.49 9.03 6.88
C ALA A 77 -4.21 7.97 5.80
N LEU A 78 -5.09 6.97 5.66
CA LEU A 78 -4.99 5.96 4.60
C LEU A 78 -5.04 6.58 3.19
N LEU A 79 -5.91 7.58 2.97
CA LEU A 79 -5.99 8.27 1.69
C LEU A 79 -4.70 9.02 1.36
N VAL A 80 -4.13 9.73 2.34
CA VAL A 80 -2.85 10.44 2.17
C VAL A 80 -1.74 9.46 1.84
N THR A 81 -1.65 8.34 2.55
CA THR A 81 -0.69 7.27 2.25
C THR A 81 -0.85 6.75 0.82
N ASN A 82 -2.08 6.52 0.37
CA ASN A 82 -2.33 6.02 -0.99
C ASN A 82 -1.96 7.05 -2.06
N VAL A 83 -2.28 8.33 -1.83
CA VAL A 83 -1.92 9.42 -2.76
C VAL A 83 -0.41 9.62 -2.84
N LEU A 84 0.31 9.51 -1.71
CA LEU A 84 1.77 9.47 -1.72
C LEU A 84 2.30 8.28 -2.52
N GLY A 85 1.68 7.11 -2.37
CA GLY A 85 1.95 5.93 -3.19
C GLY A 85 1.80 6.23 -4.69
N VAL A 86 0.68 6.84 -5.11
CA VAL A 86 0.48 7.26 -6.51
C VAL A 86 1.61 8.17 -6.98
N ALA A 87 1.94 9.22 -6.21
CA ALA A 87 2.94 10.20 -6.60
C ALA A 87 4.34 9.56 -6.77
N ILE A 88 4.79 8.78 -5.79
CA ILE A 88 6.14 8.18 -5.77
C ILE A 88 6.28 7.10 -6.85
N THR A 89 5.27 6.25 -7.00
CA THR A 89 5.33 5.13 -7.98
C THR A 89 5.12 5.61 -9.41
N THR A 90 4.33 6.68 -9.61
CA THR A 90 4.25 7.36 -10.91
C THR A 90 5.59 8.01 -11.26
N TYR A 91 6.26 8.64 -10.29
CA TYR A 91 7.61 9.16 -10.49
C TYR A 91 8.60 8.05 -10.89
N ALA A 92 8.56 6.88 -10.25
CA ALA A 92 9.35 5.71 -10.64
C ALA A 92 9.04 5.24 -12.07
N GLY A 93 7.76 5.25 -12.49
CA GLY A 93 7.37 4.93 -13.86
C GLY A 93 7.89 5.93 -14.89
N ILE A 94 7.76 7.23 -14.63
CA ILE A 94 8.19 8.30 -15.55
C ILE A 94 9.72 8.36 -15.69
N THR A 95 10.45 8.08 -14.61
CA THR A 95 11.93 8.06 -14.62
C THR A 95 12.53 6.77 -15.20
N GLY A 96 11.69 5.80 -15.58
CA GLY A 96 12.13 4.52 -16.14
C GLY A 96 12.65 3.52 -15.12
N VAL A 97 12.50 3.80 -13.81
CA VAL A 97 12.80 2.83 -12.75
C VAL A 97 11.79 1.68 -12.75
N PHE A 98 10.51 1.99 -12.91
CA PHE A 98 9.46 1.01 -13.14
C PHE A 98 9.18 0.87 -14.64
N VAL A 99 9.19 -0.36 -15.13
CA VAL A 99 8.87 -0.70 -16.51
C VAL A 99 7.92 -1.90 -16.58
N GLY A 100 7.18 -2.04 -17.68
CA GLY A 100 6.25 -3.15 -17.88
C GLY A 100 5.21 -3.23 -16.75
N PHE A 101 5.21 -4.34 -16.02
CA PHE A 101 4.29 -4.56 -14.89
C PHE A 101 4.52 -3.58 -13.74
N GLY A 102 5.66 -2.88 -13.67
CA GLY A 102 5.89 -1.84 -12.67
C GLY A 102 4.85 -0.71 -12.68
N TRP A 103 4.21 -0.46 -13.84
CA TRP A 103 3.10 0.49 -13.96
C TRP A 103 1.80 0.04 -13.26
N SER A 104 1.70 -1.22 -12.83
CA SER A 104 0.56 -1.66 -12.02
C SER A 104 0.55 -1.00 -10.64
N ASP A 105 1.71 -0.60 -10.11
CA ASP A 105 1.82 -0.02 -8.77
C ASP A 105 1.12 1.35 -8.64
N PRO A 106 1.39 2.36 -9.51
CA PRO A 106 0.65 3.61 -9.47
C PRO A 106 -0.85 3.42 -9.75
N ALA A 107 -1.21 2.50 -10.64
CA ALA A 107 -2.62 2.17 -10.90
C ALA A 107 -3.31 1.57 -9.67
N PHE A 108 -2.63 0.69 -8.95
CA PHE A 108 -3.10 0.08 -7.73
C PHE A 108 -3.31 1.12 -6.62
N PHE A 109 -2.32 1.99 -6.38
CA PHE A 109 -2.46 3.08 -5.40
C PHE A 109 -3.55 4.09 -5.78
N LEU A 110 -3.76 4.34 -7.07
CA LEU A 110 -4.83 5.21 -7.54
C LEU A 110 -6.20 4.59 -7.25
N LEU A 111 -6.37 3.30 -7.55
CA LEU A 111 -7.58 2.56 -7.23
C LEU A 111 -7.85 2.61 -5.72
N LEU A 112 -6.85 2.30 -4.89
CA LEU A 112 -6.99 2.39 -3.44
C LEU A 112 -7.33 3.81 -2.98
N SER A 113 -6.75 4.85 -3.57
CA SER A 113 -7.08 6.24 -3.26
C SER A 113 -8.55 6.53 -3.53
N VAL A 114 -9.08 6.13 -4.69
CA VAL A 114 -10.50 6.30 -5.03
C VAL A 114 -11.39 5.54 -4.06
N LEU A 115 -11.09 4.27 -3.80
CA LEU A 115 -11.89 3.44 -2.87
C LEU A 115 -11.86 4.02 -1.45
N THR A 116 -10.71 4.45 -0.94
CA THR A 116 -10.58 5.09 0.37
C THR A 116 -11.32 6.42 0.43
N PHE A 117 -11.27 7.24 -0.63
CA PHE A 117 -12.02 8.49 -0.70
C PHE A 117 -13.54 8.26 -0.68
N LEU A 118 -14.03 7.27 -1.41
CA LEU A 118 -15.44 6.87 -1.38
C LEU A 118 -15.86 6.36 0.00
N GLN A 119 -14.98 5.67 0.72
CA GLN A 119 -15.24 5.23 2.09
C GLN A 119 -15.19 6.39 3.09
N LEU A 120 -14.28 7.34 2.91
CA LEU A 120 -14.15 8.56 3.71
C LEU A 120 -15.41 9.43 3.63
N LYS A 121 -16.04 9.53 2.45
CA LYS A 121 -17.32 10.25 2.28
C LYS A 121 -18.48 9.65 3.08
N LYS A 122 -18.36 8.41 3.55
CA LYS A 122 -19.38 7.69 4.32
C LYS A 122 -19.15 7.81 5.84
N GLN A 123 -18.09 8.50 6.27
CA GLN A 123 -17.75 8.72 7.69
C GLN A 123 -18.18 10.11 8.13
#